data_AF-A0A366DY98-F1
#
_entry.id   AF-A0A366DY98-F1
#
_cell.length_a   1.000
_cell.length_b   1.000
_cell.length_c   1.000
_cell.angle_alpha   90.00
_cell.angle_beta   90.00
_cell.angle_gamma   90.00
#
_symmetry.space_group_name_H-M   'P 1'
#
loop_
_entity.id
_entity.type
_entity.pdbx_description
1 polymer ?
#
loop_
_entity_poly.entity_id
_entity_poly.type
_entity_poly.pdbx_seq_one_letter_code
_entity_poly.pdbx_strand_id
1 'polypeptide(L)'
;MTPEEMARRIAEAARVGGHTVAVAESLTSGKIAARLGAAPDAAQWFLGGVVAYDPGVKRSVLDVPDVPVVSRDCAEAMAQGVRGLLGATVSVAVTGVGGPEDRDGEPAGCVWLATASDDMVIAHRRDFEGDPEWVLAQTVEWALGYLLDALDDPR
;
A
#
# COMPACT_ATOMS: atom_id res chain seq x y z
N MET A 1 14.04 -6.65 -9.41
CA MET A 1 14.23 -7.21 -8.05
C MET A 1 12.98 -7.96 -7.71
N THR A 2 13.07 -9.12 -7.07
CA THR A 2 11.88 -9.85 -6.62
C THR A 2 11.21 -9.14 -5.44
N PRO A 3 9.94 -9.43 -5.11
CA PRO A 3 9.30 -8.97 -3.88
C PRO A 3 10.12 -9.25 -2.62
N GLU A 4 10.76 -10.41 -2.52
CA GLU A 4 11.57 -10.82 -1.38
C GLU A 4 12.90 -10.05 -1.29
N GLU A 5 13.47 -9.64 -2.43
CA GLU A 5 14.61 -8.74 -2.47
C GLU A 5 14.22 -7.31 -2.08
N MET A 6 13.07 -6.81 -2.55
CA MET A 6 12.54 -5.50 -2.17
C MET A 6 12.26 -5.43 -0.67
N ALA A 7 11.58 -6.44 -0.11
CA ALA A 7 11.28 -6.47 1.32
C ALA A 7 12.54 -6.48 2.21
N ARG A 8 13.62 -7.17 1.78
CA ARG A 8 14.92 -7.11 2.47
C ARG A 8 15.57 -5.72 2.39
N ARG A 9 15.47 -5.03 1.26
CA ARG A 9 15.97 -3.66 1.13
C ARG A 9 15.16 -2.69 1.97
N ILE A 10 13.83 -2.84 2.01
CA ILE A 10 12.94 -2.06 2.88
C ILE A 10 13.33 -2.24 4.35
N ALA A 11 13.59 -3.47 4.80
CA ALA A 11 14.03 -3.74 6.16
C ALA A 11 15.33 -2.98 6.49
N GLU A 12 16.30 -3.00 5.58
CA GLU A 12 17.56 -2.28 5.78
C GLU A 12 17.37 -0.76 5.76
N ALA A 13 16.60 -0.21 4.81
CA ALA A 13 16.31 1.22 4.72
C ALA A 13 15.56 1.70 5.97
N ALA A 14 14.56 0.95 6.44
CA ALA A 14 13.83 1.25 7.66
C ALA A 14 14.74 1.25 8.89
N ARG A 15 15.63 0.25 9.01
CA ARG A 15 16.60 0.15 10.11
C ARG A 15 17.61 1.30 10.09
N VAL A 16 18.14 1.66 8.92
CA VAL A 16 19.15 2.73 8.77
C VAL A 16 18.53 4.11 9.00
N GLY A 17 17.33 4.36 8.47
CA GLY A 17 16.62 5.63 8.62
C GLY A 17 15.84 5.77 9.93
N GLY A 18 15.73 4.70 10.73
CA GLY A 18 14.90 4.69 11.94
C GLY A 18 13.41 4.81 11.65
N HIS A 19 12.97 4.34 10.47
CA HIS A 19 11.58 4.41 10.05
C HIS A 19 10.76 3.22 10.54
N THR A 20 9.49 3.46 10.81
CA THR A 20 8.47 2.44 10.99
C THR A 20 7.47 2.46 9.83
N VAL A 21 6.96 1.29 9.46
CA VAL A 21 6.15 1.08 8.25
C VAL A 21 4.77 0.51 8.62
N ALA A 22 3.73 1.06 7.99
CA ALA A 22 2.37 0.54 8.00
C ALA A 22 1.83 0.33 6.57
N VAL A 23 0.88 -0.59 6.39
CA VAL A 23 0.25 -0.81 5.07
C VAL A 23 -1.27 -0.86 5.11
N ALA A 24 -1.93 -0.28 4.11
CA ALA A 24 -3.36 -0.43 3.88
C ALA A 24 -3.61 -1.16 2.55
N GLU A 25 -4.31 -2.28 2.61
CA GLU A 25 -4.55 -3.13 1.45
C GLU A 25 -6.04 -3.26 1.16
N SER A 26 -6.44 -3.10 -0.10
CA SER A 26 -7.74 -3.53 -0.60
C SER A 26 -7.56 -4.79 -1.45
N LEU A 27 -7.40 -4.63 -2.77
CA LEU A 27 -7.33 -5.76 -3.72
C LEU A 27 -6.24 -6.80 -3.39
N THR A 28 -5.10 -6.40 -2.82
CA THR A 28 -3.98 -7.30 -2.50
C THR A 28 -4.21 -8.16 -1.26
N SER A 29 -5.21 -7.84 -0.44
CA SER A 29 -5.74 -8.71 0.62
C SER A 29 -4.69 -9.27 1.60
N GLY A 30 -3.69 -8.47 1.97
CA GLY A 30 -2.66 -8.86 2.95
C GLY A 30 -1.36 -9.38 2.33
N LYS A 31 -1.27 -9.46 0.99
CA LYS A 31 -0.06 -9.95 0.30
C LYS A 31 1.13 -9.02 0.51
N ILE A 32 0.92 -7.71 0.63
CA ILE A 32 2.01 -6.75 0.91
C ILE A 32 2.48 -6.93 2.36
N ALA A 33 1.54 -6.95 3.32
CA ALA A 33 1.85 -7.17 4.73
C ALA A 33 2.57 -8.49 4.95
N ALA A 34 2.17 -9.57 4.26
CA ALA A 34 2.84 -10.87 4.36
C ALA A 34 4.30 -10.83 3.88
N ARG A 35 4.61 -10.03 2.85
CA ARG A 35 5.98 -9.84 2.37
C ARG A 35 6.83 -9.03 3.34
N LEU A 36 6.29 -7.95 3.91
CA LEU A 36 6.99 -7.13 4.89
C LEU A 36 7.20 -7.89 6.21
N GLY A 37 6.18 -8.60 6.71
CA GLY A 37 6.26 -9.37 7.95
C GLY A 37 7.22 -10.56 7.89
N ALA A 38 7.52 -11.08 6.69
CA ALA A 38 8.49 -12.14 6.49
C ALA A 38 9.95 -11.64 6.33
N ALA A 39 10.15 -10.33 6.24
CA ALA A 39 11.48 -9.76 6.06
C ALA A 39 12.29 -9.76 7.38
N PRO A 40 13.63 -9.66 7.30
CA PRO A 40 14.49 -9.61 8.48
C PRO A 40 14.08 -8.52 9.46
N ASP A 41 14.09 -8.86 10.74
CA ASP A 41 13.82 -7.95 11.85
C ASP A 41 12.49 -7.18 11.74
N ALA A 42 11.49 -7.71 11.01
CA ALA A 42 10.20 -7.05 10.77
C ALA A 42 9.52 -6.55 12.07
N ALA A 43 9.68 -7.28 13.18
CA ALA A 43 9.14 -6.88 14.48
C ALA A 43 9.70 -5.53 15.02
N GLN A 44 10.82 -5.03 14.47
CA GLN A 44 11.44 -3.77 14.87
C GLN A 44 10.93 -2.56 14.09
N TRP A 45 10.41 -2.77 12.87
CA TRP A 45 10.08 -1.67 11.95
C TRP A 45 8.71 -1.78 11.28
N PHE A 46 8.16 -2.98 11.09
CA PHE A 46 6.85 -3.17 10.49
C PHE A 46 5.76 -3.22 11.57
N LEU A 47 4.93 -2.18 11.63
CA LEU A 47 3.89 -2.05 12.65
C LEU A 47 2.61 -2.83 12.31
N GLY A 48 2.53 -3.36 11.09
CA GLY A 48 1.39 -4.14 10.61
C GLY A 48 0.63 -3.41 9.51
N GLY A 49 -0.63 -3.82 9.33
CA GLY A 49 -1.47 -3.23 8.31
C GLY A 49 -2.95 -3.54 8.47
N VAL A 50 -3.74 -2.86 7.65
CA VAL A 50 -5.20 -3.01 7.60
C VAL A 50 -5.59 -3.51 6.22
N VAL A 51 -6.33 -4.62 6.18
CA VAL A 51 -7.00 -5.07 4.96
C VAL A 51 -8.40 -4.46 4.93
N ALA A 52 -8.53 -3.34 4.23
CA ALA A 52 -9.77 -2.59 4.06
C ALA A 52 -10.43 -2.92 2.71
N TYR A 53 -10.82 -4.18 2.51
CA TYR A 53 -11.43 -4.63 1.24
C TYR A 53 -12.78 -3.96 0.98
N ASP A 54 -13.63 -3.92 2.01
CA ASP A 54 -14.96 -3.31 1.95
C ASP A 54 -14.88 -1.77 2.13
N PRO A 55 -15.69 -0.97 1.39
CA PRO A 55 -15.74 0.48 1.55
C PRO A 55 -16.07 0.94 2.98
N GLY A 56 -16.90 0.21 3.72
CA GLY A 56 -17.21 0.49 5.12
C GLY A 56 -16.00 0.34 6.04
N VAL A 57 -15.09 -0.59 5.76
CA VAL A 57 -13.83 -0.74 6.52
C VAL A 57 -12.90 0.43 6.21
N LYS A 58 -12.80 0.87 4.95
CA LYS A 58 -12.02 2.06 4.58
C LYS A 58 -12.49 3.29 5.40
N ARG A 59 -13.79 3.51 5.49
CA ARG A 59 -14.36 4.64 6.24
C ARG A 59 -14.21 4.51 7.75
N SER A 60 -14.47 3.33 8.33
CA SER A 60 -14.54 3.16 9.78
C SER A 60 -13.21 2.92 10.46
N VAL A 61 -12.21 2.38 9.74
CA VAL A 61 -10.90 2.03 10.30
C VAL A 61 -9.81 2.99 9.83
N LEU A 62 -9.89 3.47 8.59
CA LEU A 62 -8.87 4.33 7.98
C LEU A 62 -9.34 5.78 7.78
N ASP A 63 -10.51 6.14 8.32
CA ASP A 63 -11.12 7.48 8.21
C ASP A 63 -11.20 8.03 6.79
N VAL A 64 -11.32 7.14 5.79
CA VAL A 64 -11.46 7.55 4.38
C VAL A 64 -12.78 8.31 4.21
N PRO A 65 -12.78 9.50 3.58
CA PRO A 65 -14.01 10.26 3.33
C PRO A 65 -14.94 9.54 2.34
N ASP A 66 -16.14 10.06 2.15
CA ASP A 66 -17.07 9.53 1.15
C ASP A 66 -16.63 9.93 -0.28
N VAL A 67 -15.66 9.17 -0.80
CA VAL A 67 -15.05 9.34 -2.13
C VAL A 67 -15.08 8.00 -2.89
N PRO A 68 -14.95 8.00 -4.24
CA PRO A 68 -14.85 6.77 -5.00
C PRO A 68 -13.69 5.89 -4.51
N VAL A 69 -13.95 4.60 -4.26
CA VAL A 69 -12.95 3.71 -3.63
C VAL A 69 -11.77 3.38 -4.53
N VAL A 70 -11.89 3.55 -5.85
CA VAL A 70 -10.79 3.45 -6.81
C VAL A 70 -10.47 4.85 -7.31
N SER A 71 -9.74 5.62 -6.49
CA SER A 71 -9.37 7.00 -6.80
C SER A 71 -8.08 7.41 -6.10
N ARG A 72 -7.51 8.54 -6.56
CA ARG A 72 -6.42 9.24 -5.90
C ARG A 72 -6.76 9.50 -4.42
N ASP A 73 -7.87 10.19 -4.18
CA ASP A 73 -8.27 10.65 -2.84
C ASP A 73 -8.46 9.47 -1.87
N CYS A 74 -9.03 8.35 -2.34
CA CYS A 74 -9.14 7.15 -1.52
C CYS A 74 -7.77 6.55 -1.19
N ALA A 75 -6.84 6.47 -2.14
CA ALA A 75 -5.51 5.92 -1.88
C ALA A 75 -4.73 6.81 -0.91
N GLU A 76 -4.75 8.13 -1.11
CA GLU A 76 -4.09 9.11 -0.23
C GLU A 76 -4.66 9.05 1.19
N ALA A 77 -5.99 9.03 1.33
CA ALA A 77 -6.66 8.90 2.63
C ALA A 77 -6.36 7.56 3.31
N MET A 78 -6.31 6.45 2.55
CA MET A 78 -5.93 5.14 3.13
C MET A 78 -4.48 5.13 3.65
N ALA A 79 -3.54 5.76 2.93
CA ALA A 79 -2.14 5.84 3.35
C ALA A 79 -2.01 6.70 4.61
N GLN A 80 -2.61 7.90 4.63
CA GLN A 80 -2.63 8.76 5.81
C GLN A 80 -3.31 8.07 7.00
N GLY A 81 -4.46 7.44 6.78
CA GLY A 81 -5.26 6.78 7.79
C GLY A 81 -4.49 5.65 8.48
N VAL A 82 -3.85 4.76 7.71
CA VAL A 82 -3.10 3.64 8.30
C VAL A 82 -1.84 4.11 9.01
N ARG A 83 -1.17 5.13 8.47
CA ARG A 83 0.00 5.76 9.08
C ARG A 83 -0.34 6.33 10.45
N GLY A 84 -1.42 7.11 10.53
CA GLY A 84 -1.93 7.70 11.77
C GLY A 84 -2.43 6.65 12.75
N LEU A 85 -3.20 5.67 12.29
CA LEU A 85 -3.77 4.61 13.11
C LEU A 85 -2.71 3.77 13.83
N LEU A 86 -1.62 3.43 13.13
CA LEU A 86 -0.55 2.58 13.68
C LEU A 86 0.63 3.38 14.23
N GLY A 87 0.67 4.71 14.05
CA GLY A 87 1.80 5.54 14.45
C GLY A 87 3.08 5.24 13.66
N ALA A 88 2.94 4.86 12.38
CA ALA A 88 4.09 4.61 11.51
C ALA A 88 4.69 5.92 10.98
N THR A 89 6.00 5.94 10.72
CA THR A 89 6.62 7.10 10.07
C THR A 89 6.32 7.14 8.57
N VAL A 90 6.24 5.97 7.92
CA VAL A 90 5.96 5.80 6.49
C VAL A 90 4.85 4.77 6.30
N SER A 91 4.03 4.94 5.27
CA SER A 91 3.05 3.94 4.87
C SER A 91 2.90 3.82 3.37
N VAL A 92 2.31 2.70 2.94
CA VAL A 92 1.82 2.51 1.57
C VAL A 92 0.39 1.97 1.59
N ALA A 93 -0.45 2.46 0.69
CA ALA A 93 -1.82 2.03 0.52
C ALA A 93 -2.11 1.66 -0.93
N VAL A 94 -2.93 0.63 -1.15
CA VAL A 94 -3.40 0.23 -2.48
C VAL A 94 -4.90 -0.01 -2.52
N THR A 95 -5.54 0.53 -3.56
CA THR A 95 -6.95 0.31 -3.88
C THR A 95 -7.15 0.21 -5.39
N GLY A 96 -8.07 -0.61 -5.85
CA GLY A 96 -8.19 -0.88 -7.28
C GLY A 96 -9.16 -1.99 -7.63
N VAL A 97 -9.38 -2.17 -8.92
CA VAL A 97 -10.19 -3.23 -9.51
C VAL A 97 -9.26 -4.38 -9.90
N GLY A 98 -9.26 -5.46 -9.12
CA GLY A 98 -8.48 -6.65 -9.45
C GLY A 98 -8.96 -7.38 -10.72
N GLY A 99 -10.18 -7.13 -11.18
CA GLY A 99 -10.81 -7.83 -12.31
C GLY A 99 -11.51 -9.14 -11.89
N PRO A 100 -11.94 -9.97 -12.85
CA PRO A 100 -11.72 -9.81 -14.30
C PRO A 100 -12.65 -8.80 -14.96
N GLU A 101 -13.69 -8.35 -14.26
CA GLU A 101 -14.67 -7.40 -14.77
C GLU A 101 -14.40 -5.98 -14.26
N ASP A 102 -14.83 -4.99 -15.04
CA ASP A 102 -14.86 -3.58 -14.64
C ASP A 102 -15.75 -3.41 -13.41
N ARG A 103 -15.40 -2.44 -12.55
CA ARG A 103 -16.15 -2.19 -11.32
C ARG A 103 -16.16 -0.73 -10.95
N ASP A 104 -17.31 -0.27 -10.46
CA ASP A 104 -17.50 1.10 -9.96
C ASP A 104 -17.08 2.19 -10.97
N GLY A 105 -17.22 1.90 -12.27
CA GLY A 105 -16.86 2.80 -13.36
C GLY A 105 -15.38 2.79 -13.77
N GLU A 106 -14.55 1.97 -13.15
CA GLU A 106 -13.13 1.80 -13.48
C GLU A 106 -12.85 0.44 -14.15
N PRO A 107 -11.89 0.38 -15.08
CA PRO A 107 -11.59 -0.85 -15.81
C PRO A 107 -10.90 -1.89 -14.91
N ALA A 108 -11.10 -3.16 -15.24
CA ALA A 108 -10.30 -4.24 -14.65
C ALA A 108 -8.80 -3.95 -14.77
N GLY A 109 -8.06 -4.10 -13.67
CA GLY A 109 -6.64 -3.79 -13.59
C GLY A 109 -6.31 -2.34 -13.20
N CYS A 110 -7.30 -1.45 -13.05
CA CYS A 110 -7.07 -0.10 -12.56
C CYS A 110 -6.69 -0.10 -11.07
N VAL A 111 -5.51 0.38 -10.74
CA VAL A 111 -5.00 0.44 -9.36
C VAL A 111 -4.43 1.81 -9.05
N TRP A 112 -4.85 2.34 -7.90
CA TRP A 112 -4.23 3.47 -7.23
C TRP A 112 -3.37 3.00 -6.07
N LEU A 113 -2.21 3.62 -5.97
CA LEU A 113 -1.28 3.47 -4.88
C LEU A 113 -0.98 4.83 -4.28
N ALA A 114 -0.84 4.92 -2.97
CA ALA A 114 -0.26 6.10 -2.33
C ALA A 114 0.77 5.72 -1.27
N THR A 115 1.79 6.57 -1.12
CA THR A 115 2.68 6.56 0.06
C THR A 115 2.43 7.80 0.89
N ALA A 116 2.62 7.69 2.21
CA ALA A 116 2.53 8.83 3.13
C ALA A 116 3.70 8.82 4.11
N SER A 117 4.33 9.98 4.30
CA SER A 117 5.33 10.30 5.31
C SER A 117 4.86 11.49 6.17
N ASP A 118 5.72 12.08 7.00
CA ASP A 118 5.38 13.28 7.79
C ASP A 118 5.07 14.49 6.90
N ASP A 119 5.85 14.68 5.84
CA ASP A 119 5.83 15.91 5.05
C ASP A 119 5.05 15.79 3.74
N MET A 120 4.80 14.55 3.27
CA MET A 120 4.22 14.34 1.95
C MET A 120 3.33 13.11 1.85
N VAL A 121 2.33 13.22 0.97
CA VAL A 121 1.53 12.12 0.47
C VAL A 121 1.55 12.15 -1.05
N ILE A 122 1.93 11.03 -1.67
CA ILE A 122 2.06 10.93 -3.12
C ILE A 122 1.25 9.75 -3.60
N ALA A 123 0.34 9.98 -4.55
CA ALA A 123 -0.41 8.93 -5.22
C ALA A 123 -0.10 8.78 -6.70
N HIS A 124 -0.12 7.52 -7.13
CA HIS A 124 0.12 7.07 -8.49
C HIS A 124 -1.03 6.17 -8.94
N ARG A 125 -1.33 6.23 -10.24
CA ARG A 125 -2.26 5.31 -10.91
C ARG A 125 -1.47 4.42 -11.85
N ARG A 126 -1.88 3.16 -11.93
CA ARG A 126 -1.44 2.23 -12.97
C ARG A 126 -2.59 1.33 -13.38
N ASP A 127 -2.72 1.11 -14.68
CA ASP A 127 -3.65 0.14 -15.23
C ASP A 127 -2.83 -1.11 -15.62
N PHE A 128 -3.12 -2.24 -14.97
CA PHE A 128 -2.43 -3.51 -15.20
C PHE A 128 -3.23 -4.39 -16.16
N GLU A 129 -2.53 -5.06 -17.06
CA GLU A 129 -3.12 -6.13 -17.87
C GLU A 129 -2.93 -7.48 -17.18
N GLY A 130 -3.86 -8.41 -17.40
CA GLY A 130 -3.79 -9.79 -16.93
C GLY A 130 -5.02 -10.24 -16.14
N ASP A 131 -4.98 -11.47 -15.66
CA ASP A 131 -5.99 -11.99 -14.76
C ASP A 131 -5.84 -11.40 -13.34
N PRO A 132 -6.83 -11.60 -12.45
CA PRO A 132 -6.78 -11.01 -11.12
C PRO A 132 -5.57 -11.43 -10.28
N GLU A 133 -5.10 -12.66 -10.42
CA GLU A 133 -3.93 -13.11 -9.67
C GLU A 133 -2.68 -12.33 -10.11
N TRP A 134 -2.54 -12.11 -11.42
CA TRP A 134 -1.46 -11.34 -12.01
C TRP A 134 -1.53 -9.85 -11.63
N VAL A 135 -2.72 -9.24 -11.64
CA VAL A 135 -2.91 -7.84 -11.19
C VAL A 135 -2.49 -7.69 -9.72
N LEU A 136 -2.89 -8.63 -8.86
CA LEU A 136 -2.50 -8.62 -7.44
C LEU A 136 -0.98 -8.75 -7.27
N ALA A 137 -0.33 -9.66 -8.00
CA ALA A 137 1.12 -9.86 -7.92
C ALA A 137 1.90 -8.60 -8.36
N GLN A 138 1.52 -8.01 -9.49
CA GLN A 138 2.14 -6.77 -9.97
C GLN A 138 1.87 -5.59 -9.03
N THR A 139 0.70 -5.52 -8.41
CA THR A 139 0.39 -4.48 -7.41
C THR A 139 1.29 -4.60 -6.18
N VAL A 140 1.57 -5.82 -5.71
CA VAL A 140 2.49 -6.06 -4.59
C VAL A 140 3.90 -5.59 -4.94
N GLU A 141 4.42 -5.97 -6.10
CA GLU A 141 5.73 -5.53 -6.58
C GLU A 141 5.81 -4.00 -6.67
N TRP A 142 4.79 -3.39 -7.27
CA TRP A 142 4.70 -1.95 -7.43
C TRP A 142 4.69 -1.23 -6.08
N ALA A 143 3.95 -1.76 -5.11
CA ALA A 143 3.86 -1.16 -3.78
C ALA A 143 5.16 -1.26 -2.99
N LEU A 144 5.85 -2.40 -3.05
CA LEU A 144 7.16 -2.54 -2.42
C LEU A 144 8.20 -1.62 -3.06
N GLY A 145 8.13 -1.41 -4.38
CA GLY A 145 9.00 -0.44 -5.07
C GLY A 145 8.81 0.99 -4.56
N TYR A 146 7.57 1.48 -4.55
CA TYR A 146 7.28 2.84 -4.08
C TYR A 146 7.51 3.04 -2.59
N LEU A 147 7.27 2.01 -1.77
CA LEU A 147 7.60 2.06 -0.35
C LEU A 147 9.12 2.16 -0.13
N LEU A 148 9.91 1.43 -0.90
CA LEU A 148 11.37 1.52 -0.83
C LEU A 148 11.86 2.92 -1.25
N ASP A 149 11.34 3.46 -2.34
CA ASP A 149 11.68 4.81 -2.80
C ASP A 149 11.33 5.87 -1.74
N ALA A 150 10.19 5.73 -1.06
CA ALA A 150 9.76 6.63 0.02
C ALA A 150 10.64 6.55 1.28
N LEU A 151 11.36 5.43 1.49
CA LEU A 151 12.31 5.26 2.60
C LEU A 151 13.72 5.73 2.24
N ASP A 152 14.15 5.56 0.98
CA ASP A 152 15.47 5.98 0.50
C ASP A 152 15.55 7.52 0.30
N ASP A 153 14.43 8.17 -0.01
CA ASP A 153 14.36 9.62 -0.23
C ASP A 153 12.99 10.19 0.23
N PRO A 154 12.85 10.55 1.52
CA PRO A 154 11.68 11.26 2.03
C PRO A 154 11.72 12.69 1.50
N ARG A 155 11.38 12.84 0.21
CA ARG A 155 11.23 14.15 -0.44
C ARG A 155 10.09 14.93 0.19
#